data_AF-A0A1G2YJ41-F1
#
_entry.id   AF-A0A1G2YJ41-F1
#
_cell.length_a   1.000
_cell.length_b   1.000
_cell.length_c   1.000
_cell.angle_alpha   90.00
_cell.angle_beta   90.00
_cell.angle_gamma   90.00
#
_symmetry.space_group_name_H-M   'P 1'
#
loop_
_entity.id
_entity.type
_entity.pdbx_description
1 polymer ?
#
loop_
_entity_poly.entity_id
_entity_poly.type
_entity_poly.pdbx_seq_one_letter_code
_entity_poly.pdbx_strand_id
1 'polypeptide(L)'
;MFTLSANAAVFSNSSFESADSWVYSSNNARMSGYYSTGWHSEGSQCYVLQRGTGGTNSSYYAQITQANVNFTGVTSIIFDCQDTGIDVVKLQFFIDDQKIGEYTNNGHTDSSTSWGSTATVYNIEFAFTQAFTGQHNFIIRLQEIGNYSPADAKYYRVDNVRLTPEPTTIALLGLGCLSFIRRKK
;
A
#
# COMPACT_ATOMS: atom_id res chain seq x y z
N MET A 1 -8.62 31.36 -14.73
CA MET A 1 -9.32 30.76 -13.58
C MET A 1 -9.01 29.26 -13.63
N PHE A 2 -8.05 28.79 -12.84
CA PHE A 2 -7.69 27.37 -12.82
C PHE A 2 -8.64 26.66 -11.86
N THR A 3 -9.55 25.85 -12.41
CA THR A 3 -10.32 24.87 -11.64
C THR A 3 -9.38 23.72 -11.28
N LEU A 4 -8.81 23.76 -10.08
CA LEU A 4 -8.27 22.56 -9.43
C LEU A 4 -9.46 21.74 -8.94
N SER A 5 -10.08 20.99 -9.86
CA SER A 5 -10.90 19.85 -9.42
C SER A 5 -9.92 18.80 -8.90
N ALA A 6 -9.98 18.50 -7.60
CA ALA A 6 -9.37 17.31 -7.04
C ALA A 6 -10.08 16.10 -7.69
N ASN A 7 -9.59 15.67 -8.85
CA ASN A 7 -9.90 14.34 -9.34
C ASN A 7 -9.08 13.41 -8.47
N ALA A 8 -9.71 12.86 -7.42
CA ALA A 8 -9.09 11.82 -6.61
C ALA A 8 -8.62 10.75 -7.59
N ALA A 9 -7.32 10.54 -7.65
CA ALA A 9 -6.80 9.48 -8.49
C ALA A 9 -7.30 8.14 -7.96
N VAL A 10 -7.69 7.28 -8.89
CA VAL A 10 -8.18 5.94 -8.58
C VAL A 10 -7.19 4.97 -9.21
N PHE A 11 -6.73 4.01 -8.42
CA PHE A 11 -6.00 2.89 -8.99
C PHE A 11 -6.92 2.13 -9.96
N SER A 12 -6.43 1.78 -11.15
CA SER A 12 -7.27 1.14 -12.18
C SER A 12 -7.71 -0.30 -11.83
N ASN A 13 -7.27 -0.81 -10.69
CA ASN A 13 -7.64 -2.12 -10.14
C ASN A 13 -7.20 -2.19 -8.66
N SER A 14 -7.86 -1.40 -7.81
CA SER A 14 -7.58 -1.31 -6.37
C SER A 14 -7.78 -2.64 -5.63
N SER A 15 -8.72 -3.47 -6.09
CA SER A 15 -9.11 -4.74 -5.46
C SER A 15 -8.53 -5.98 -6.16
N PHE A 16 -7.53 -5.81 -7.04
CA PHE A 16 -6.81 -6.93 -7.67
C PHE A 16 -7.67 -7.92 -8.48
N GLU A 17 -8.76 -7.47 -9.10
CA GLU A 17 -9.68 -8.32 -9.89
C GLU A 17 -9.23 -8.54 -11.34
N SER A 18 -8.20 -7.83 -11.80
CA SER A 18 -7.62 -7.99 -13.14
C SER A 18 -6.08 -7.99 -13.15
N ALA A 19 -5.50 -9.01 -13.79
CA ALA A 19 -4.05 -9.18 -13.87
C ALA A 19 -3.33 -8.10 -14.70
N ASP A 20 -4.03 -7.40 -15.59
CA ASP A 20 -3.40 -6.55 -16.61
C ASP A 20 -2.96 -5.16 -16.11
N SER A 21 -3.24 -4.87 -14.84
CA SER A 21 -3.07 -3.54 -14.23
C SER A 21 -1.83 -3.40 -13.34
N TRP A 22 -1.25 -4.52 -12.90
CA TRP A 22 -0.10 -4.55 -12.00
C TRP A 22 1.01 -5.40 -12.61
N VAL A 23 2.20 -4.82 -12.73
CA VAL A 23 3.38 -5.52 -13.28
C VAL A 23 4.18 -6.14 -12.14
N TYR A 24 4.27 -7.47 -12.14
CA TYR A 24 5.09 -8.22 -11.20
C TYR A 24 6.56 -8.25 -11.61
N SER A 25 7.47 -8.14 -10.64
CA SER A 25 8.89 -8.43 -10.83
C SER A 25 9.56 -8.97 -9.56
N SER A 26 10.65 -9.72 -9.73
CA SER A 26 11.44 -10.31 -8.65
C SER A 26 12.89 -10.46 -9.10
N ASN A 27 13.82 -10.47 -8.14
CA ASN A 27 15.23 -10.77 -8.38
C ASN A 27 15.66 -12.15 -7.83
N ASN A 28 14.73 -12.96 -7.31
CA ASN A 28 15.05 -14.27 -6.76
C ASN A 28 13.86 -15.25 -6.84
N ALA A 29 14.15 -16.51 -7.17
CA ALA A 29 13.13 -17.55 -7.32
C ALA A 29 12.34 -17.86 -6.03
N ARG A 30 12.85 -17.48 -4.85
CA ARG A 30 12.12 -17.63 -3.58
C ARG A 30 11.10 -16.54 -3.31
N MET A 31 11.22 -15.43 -4.04
CA MET A 31 10.29 -14.32 -3.97
C MET A 31 9.28 -14.51 -5.09
N SER A 32 8.00 -14.60 -4.75
CA SER A 32 6.95 -14.73 -5.77
C SER A 32 5.78 -13.80 -5.50
N GLY A 33 5.06 -13.46 -6.56
CA GLY A 33 3.85 -12.66 -6.52
C GLY A 33 2.77 -13.28 -7.39
N TYR A 34 1.53 -13.35 -6.91
CA TYR A 34 0.41 -13.92 -7.66
C TYR A 34 -0.95 -13.46 -7.12
N TYR A 35 -1.95 -13.49 -7.98
CA TYR A 35 -3.35 -13.27 -7.61
C TYR A 35 -3.93 -14.50 -6.91
N SER A 36 -4.71 -14.30 -5.85
CA SER A 36 -5.26 -15.40 -5.04
C SER A 36 -6.69 -15.10 -4.59
N THR A 37 -7.49 -16.15 -4.43
CA THR A 37 -8.85 -16.08 -3.85
C THR A 37 -8.88 -16.54 -2.38
N GLY A 38 -7.72 -16.81 -1.76
CA GLY A 38 -7.62 -17.35 -0.40
C GLY A 38 -7.95 -16.35 0.72
N TRP A 39 -7.86 -15.05 0.44
CA TRP A 39 -8.35 -13.95 1.28
C TRP A 39 -8.61 -12.74 0.39
N HIS A 40 -9.50 -11.87 0.82
CA HIS A 40 -9.85 -10.59 0.20
C HIS A 40 -10.67 -9.77 1.20
N SER A 41 -10.57 -8.45 1.11
CA SER A 41 -11.44 -7.51 1.80
C SER A 41 -12.49 -6.92 0.86
N GLU A 42 -12.25 -6.93 -0.45
CA GLU A 42 -13.18 -6.49 -1.49
C GLU A 42 -13.17 -7.48 -2.68
N GLY A 43 -14.29 -7.61 -3.39
CA GLY A 43 -14.33 -8.40 -4.62
C GLY A 43 -14.16 -9.91 -4.40
N SER A 44 -13.32 -10.54 -5.22
CA SER A 44 -13.08 -11.99 -5.30
C SER A 44 -11.60 -12.38 -5.19
N GLN A 45 -10.67 -11.43 -5.29
CA GLN A 45 -9.23 -11.68 -5.31
C GLN A 45 -8.45 -10.76 -4.36
N CYS A 46 -7.19 -11.13 -4.10
CA CYS A 46 -6.16 -10.27 -3.54
C CYS A 46 -4.84 -10.49 -4.30
N TYR A 47 -3.85 -9.63 -4.05
CA TYR A 47 -2.49 -9.88 -4.51
C TYR A 47 -1.62 -10.43 -3.38
N VAL A 48 -0.98 -11.56 -3.63
CA VAL A 48 -0.05 -12.20 -2.69
C VAL A 48 1.37 -11.84 -3.08
N LEU A 49 2.14 -11.31 -2.14
CA LEU A 49 3.60 -11.27 -2.19
C LEU A 49 4.13 -12.23 -1.13
N GLN A 50 4.96 -13.17 -1.56
CA GLN A 50 5.52 -14.17 -0.65
C GLN A 50 7.02 -14.34 -0.80
N ARG A 51 7.57 -14.87 0.26
CA ARG A 51 8.94 -15.32 0.39
C ARG A 51 8.92 -16.73 0.96
N GLY A 52 9.46 -17.68 0.20
CA GLY A 52 9.58 -19.08 0.63
C GLY A 52 10.61 -19.29 1.74
N THR A 53 10.70 -20.51 2.25
CA THR A 53 11.68 -20.88 3.28
C THR A 53 13.12 -20.99 2.72
N GLY A 54 14.12 -20.90 3.61
CA GLY A 54 15.53 -21.23 3.34
C GLY A 54 16.51 -20.15 3.83
N GLY A 55 17.80 -20.23 3.47
CA GLY A 55 18.80 -19.23 3.86
C GLY A 55 18.88 -18.04 2.90
N THR A 56 19.01 -16.82 3.41
CA THR A 56 19.24 -15.61 2.61
C THR A 56 20.64 -15.10 2.81
N ASN A 57 21.25 -14.65 1.71
CA ASN A 57 22.65 -14.27 1.63
C ASN A 57 22.84 -12.97 0.81
N SER A 58 21.75 -12.27 0.50
CA SER A 58 21.69 -11.10 -0.38
C SER A 58 20.34 -10.38 -0.22
N SER A 59 20.19 -9.18 -0.78
CA SER A 59 18.88 -8.51 -0.79
C SER A 59 17.98 -9.09 -1.88
N TYR A 60 16.84 -9.63 -1.47
CA TYR A 60 15.84 -10.22 -2.35
C TYR A 60 14.54 -9.43 -2.30
N TYR A 61 13.84 -9.33 -3.43
CA TYR A 61 12.54 -8.71 -3.49
C TYR A 61 11.56 -9.45 -4.42
N ALA A 62 10.28 -9.32 -4.08
CA ALA A 62 9.16 -9.44 -5.01
C ALA A 62 8.38 -8.14 -4.92
N GLN A 63 7.95 -7.60 -6.06
CA GLN A 63 7.14 -6.40 -6.09
C GLN A 63 6.07 -6.44 -7.18
N ILE A 64 5.08 -5.59 -7.00
CA ILE A 64 4.14 -5.17 -8.05
C ILE A 64 4.23 -3.67 -8.25
N THR A 65 4.03 -3.26 -9.50
CA THR A 65 4.07 -1.85 -9.88
C THR A 65 2.83 -1.50 -10.69
N GLN A 66 2.18 -0.40 -10.32
CA GLN A 66 1.19 0.26 -11.14
C GLN A 66 1.78 1.57 -11.67
N ALA A 67 1.93 1.64 -12.99
CA ALA A 67 2.51 2.80 -13.66
C ALA A 67 1.45 3.90 -13.88
N ASN A 68 1.92 5.14 -14.01
CA ASN A 68 1.12 6.31 -14.38
C ASN A 68 -0.03 6.64 -13.42
N VAL A 69 0.15 6.35 -12.13
CA VAL A 69 -0.79 6.74 -11.07
C VAL A 69 -0.62 8.24 -10.82
N ASN A 70 -1.70 9.01 -10.96
CA ASN A 70 -1.64 10.44 -10.69
C ASN A 70 -1.70 10.68 -9.16
N PHE A 71 -0.71 11.32 -8.55
CA PHE A 71 -0.75 11.60 -7.11
C PHE A 71 -1.08 13.07 -6.78
N THR A 72 -1.41 13.88 -7.79
CA THR A 72 -1.75 15.29 -7.59
C THR A 72 -2.91 15.45 -6.61
N GLY A 73 -2.67 16.13 -5.49
CA GLY A 73 -3.67 16.36 -4.45
C GLY A 73 -4.07 15.10 -3.69
N VAL A 74 -3.16 14.14 -3.53
CA VAL A 74 -3.33 12.94 -2.69
C VAL A 74 -2.49 13.09 -1.41
N THR A 75 -3.07 12.75 -0.25
CA THR A 75 -2.43 12.89 1.06
C THR A 75 -2.01 11.58 1.70
N SER A 76 -2.63 10.46 1.32
CA SER A 76 -2.31 9.16 1.88
C SER A 76 -2.70 8.03 0.95
N ILE A 77 -2.11 6.86 1.21
CA ILE A 77 -2.62 5.58 0.72
C ILE A 77 -3.30 4.84 1.86
N ILE A 78 -4.33 4.07 1.52
CA ILE A 78 -5.01 3.16 2.43
C ILE A 78 -5.03 1.77 1.78
N PHE A 79 -4.83 0.71 2.55
CA PHE A 79 -4.95 -0.66 2.06
C PHE A 79 -5.42 -1.60 3.17
N ASP A 80 -5.86 -2.79 2.77
CA ASP A 80 -6.16 -3.88 3.67
C ASP A 80 -5.12 -4.98 3.48
N CYS A 81 -4.77 -5.67 4.57
CA CYS A 81 -3.74 -6.69 4.49
C CYS A 81 -4.00 -7.86 5.45
N GLN A 82 -3.76 -9.06 4.94
CA GLN A 82 -3.56 -10.26 5.75
C GLN A 82 -2.10 -10.70 5.70
N ASP A 83 -1.46 -10.77 6.85
CA ASP A 83 -0.08 -11.21 7.07
C ASP A 83 -0.08 -12.64 7.67
N THR A 84 0.74 -13.54 7.13
CA THR A 84 1.01 -14.87 7.68
C THR A 84 2.51 -15.17 7.68
N GLY A 85 3.02 -15.77 8.75
CA GLY A 85 4.40 -16.23 8.87
C GLY A 85 5.10 -15.69 10.12
N ILE A 86 6.28 -16.22 10.42
CA ILE A 86 7.05 -15.88 11.63
C ILE A 86 8.24 -14.95 11.38
N ASP A 87 8.53 -14.64 10.13
CA ASP A 87 9.68 -13.82 9.76
C ASP A 87 9.35 -12.30 9.81
N VAL A 88 10.38 -11.49 10.02
CA VAL A 88 10.31 -10.04 10.26
C VAL A 88 10.41 -9.20 8.98
N VAL A 89 10.44 -9.86 7.81
CA VAL A 89 10.46 -9.21 6.50
C VAL A 89 9.21 -8.35 6.34
N LYS A 90 9.40 -7.08 6.00
CA LYS A 90 8.33 -6.09 5.93
C LYS A 90 7.80 -5.92 4.52
N LEU A 91 6.50 -5.62 4.42
CA LEU A 91 5.91 -5.08 3.22
C LEU A 91 6.24 -3.58 3.13
N GLN A 92 6.69 -3.09 2.00
CA GLN A 92 7.15 -1.73 1.79
C GLN A 92 6.40 -1.08 0.62
N PHE A 93 6.16 0.22 0.74
CA PHE A 93 5.40 0.99 -0.25
C PHE A 93 6.24 2.15 -0.75
N PHE A 94 6.26 2.35 -2.06
CA PHE A 94 7.04 3.39 -2.71
C PHE A 94 6.20 4.16 -3.74
N ILE A 95 6.54 5.43 -3.89
CA ILE A 95 6.19 6.25 -5.05
C ILE A 95 7.50 6.56 -5.76
N ASP A 96 7.63 6.08 -7.00
CA ASP A 96 8.89 5.93 -7.72
C ASP A 96 9.91 5.16 -6.85
N ASP A 97 11.03 5.79 -6.48
CA ASP A 97 12.06 5.21 -5.62
C ASP A 97 11.96 5.67 -4.15
N GLN A 98 10.97 6.50 -3.82
CA GLN A 98 10.81 7.03 -2.48
C GLN A 98 9.89 6.15 -1.64
N LYS A 99 10.44 5.58 -0.55
CA LYS A 99 9.65 4.82 0.42
C LYS A 99 8.71 5.75 1.17
N ILE A 100 7.42 5.45 1.12
CA ILE A 100 6.35 6.20 1.81
C ILE A 100 5.87 5.50 3.08
N GLY A 101 6.09 4.18 3.20
CA GLY A 101 5.64 3.42 4.36
C GLY A 101 6.13 1.98 4.34
N GLU A 102 6.00 1.31 5.50
CA GLU A 102 6.25 -0.11 5.66
C GLU A 102 5.29 -0.72 6.67
N TYR A 103 4.88 -1.96 6.42
CA TYR A 103 3.91 -2.69 7.21
C TYR A 103 4.45 -4.05 7.64
N THR A 104 4.18 -4.39 8.90
CA THR A 104 4.35 -5.73 9.45
C THR A 104 3.36 -5.88 10.60
N ASN A 105 2.79 -7.07 10.76
CA ASN A 105 1.85 -7.33 11.84
C ASN A 105 2.03 -8.70 12.50
N ASN A 106 2.88 -9.58 11.95
CA ASN A 106 3.21 -10.84 12.62
C ASN A 106 4.70 -11.24 12.60
N GLY A 107 5.49 -10.62 13.48
CA GLY A 107 6.88 -10.99 13.81
C GLY A 107 7.45 -10.09 14.91
N HIS A 108 7.03 -10.27 16.16
CA HIS A 108 6.40 -9.25 17.02
C HIS A 108 7.27 -8.41 18.00
N THR A 109 7.03 -7.08 18.03
CA THR A 109 7.00 -6.12 19.18
C THR A 109 5.84 -6.27 20.17
N ASP A 110 4.64 -5.82 19.74
CA ASP A 110 3.50 -5.47 20.64
C ASP A 110 2.07 -5.75 20.08
N SER A 111 1.80 -6.80 19.29
CA SER A 111 0.43 -7.28 18.99
C SER A 111 -0.14 -8.26 20.06
N SER A 112 -1.36 -8.78 19.85
CA SER A 112 -2.06 -9.68 20.78
C SER A 112 -2.26 -11.10 20.21
N THR A 113 -1.65 -11.39 19.07
CA THR A 113 -1.81 -12.66 18.35
C THR A 113 -0.63 -13.60 18.58
N SER A 114 -0.89 -14.92 18.63
CA SER A 114 0.17 -15.91 18.81
C SER A 114 1.20 -15.85 17.67
N TRP A 115 2.48 -15.97 18.00
CA TRP A 115 3.58 -15.94 17.04
C TRP A 115 3.33 -16.84 15.81
N GLY A 116 3.41 -16.28 14.60
CA GLY A 116 3.25 -17.03 13.35
C GLY A 116 1.81 -17.27 12.90
N SER A 117 0.83 -16.75 13.60
CA SER A 117 -0.57 -16.82 13.17
C SER A 117 -0.83 -16.05 11.87
N THR A 118 -2.06 -16.14 11.38
CA THR A 118 -2.56 -15.19 10.40
C THR A 118 -3.10 -13.98 11.14
N ALA A 119 -2.73 -12.77 10.71
CA ALA A 119 -3.23 -11.52 11.25
C ALA A 119 -3.81 -10.67 10.12
N THR A 120 -5.02 -10.14 10.32
CA THR A 120 -5.73 -9.32 9.32
C THR A 120 -5.94 -7.92 9.88
N VAL A 121 -5.60 -6.90 9.10
CA VAL A 121 -5.84 -5.49 9.45
C VAL A 121 -6.43 -4.78 8.24
N TYR A 122 -7.46 -3.97 8.52
CA TYR A 122 -8.15 -3.17 7.53
C TYR A 122 -7.82 -1.69 7.71
N ASN A 123 -7.93 -0.92 6.64
CA ASN A 123 -7.74 0.52 6.60
C ASN A 123 -6.36 0.96 7.15
N ILE A 124 -5.30 0.23 6.79
CA ILE A 124 -3.94 0.64 7.12
C ILE A 124 -3.62 1.88 6.29
N GLU A 125 -3.33 2.99 6.95
CA GLU A 125 -3.08 4.28 6.30
C GLU A 125 -1.60 4.69 6.40
N PHE A 126 -1.01 5.10 5.28
CA PHE A 126 0.26 5.82 5.26
C PHE A 126 0.05 7.23 4.73
N ALA A 127 0.07 8.19 5.65
CA ALA A 127 0.09 9.61 5.34
C ALA A 127 1.41 10.01 4.69
N PHE A 128 1.34 10.75 3.59
CA PHE A 128 2.50 11.25 2.89
C PHE A 128 3.12 12.42 3.68
N THR A 129 4.44 12.39 3.82
CA THR A 129 5.21 13.47 4.45
C THR A 129 5.55 14.59 3.47
N GLN A 130 5.28 14.40 2.18
CA GLN A 130 5.49 15.38 1.11
C GLN A 130 4.42 15.20 0.02
N ALA A 131 4.23 16.23 -0.80
CA ALA A 131 3.35 16.15 -1.96
C ALA A 131 4.04 15.44 -3.13
N PHE A 132 3.28 14.61 -3.83
CA PHE A 132 3.64 14.02 -5.12
C PHE A 132 2.72 14.62 -6.18
N THR A 133 3.27 15.15 -7.28
CA THR A 133 2.48 15.88 -8.30
C THR A 133 2.73 15.28 -9.68
N GLY A 134 1.65 14.99 -10.39
CA GLY A 134 1.68 14.34 -11.69
C GLY A 134 1.61 12.82 -11.59
N GLN A 135 2.02 12.16 -12.66
CA GLN A 135 2.01 10.70 -12.80
C GLN A 135 3.30 10.09 -12.24
N HIS A 136 3.15 9.04 -11.44
CA HIS A 136 4.26 8.31 -10.81
C HIS A 136 4.03 6.79 -10.92
N ASN A 137 5.09 6.04 -10.63
CA ASN A 137 4.98 4.61 -10.38
C ASN A 137 4.64 4.37 -8.91
N PHE A 138 3.61 3.59 -8.63
CA PHE A 138 3.33 3.10 -7.30
C PHE A 138 3.81 1.67 -7.16
N ILE A 139 4.55 1.36 -6.09
CA ILE A 139 5.19 0.06 -5.89
C ILE A 139 4.83 -0.50 -4.52
N ILE A 140 4.41 -1.76 -4.50
CA ILE A 140 4.30 -2.57 -3.28
C ILE A 140 5.36 -3.66 -3.36
N ARG A 141 6.25 -3.71 -2.37
CA ARG A 141 7.43 -4.57 -2.38
C ARG A 141 7.56 -5.34 -1.08
N LEU A 142 7.73 -6.65 -1.19
CA LEU A 142 8.28 -7.46 -0.11
C LEU A 142 9.81 -7.49 -0.31
N GLN A 143 10.58 -6.94 0.61
CA GLN A 143 12.04 -6.90 0.51
C GLN A 143 12.71 -7.49 1.74
N GLU A 144 13.55 -8.48 1.51
CA GLU A 144 14.46 -9.01 2.51
C GLU A 144 15.82 -8.32 2.41
N ILE A 145 16.34 -7.89 3.55
CA ILE A 145 17.64 -7.22 3.68
C ILE A 145 18.47 -8.00 4.68
N GLY A 146 19.54 -8.64 4.20
CA GLY A 146 20.56 -9.27 5.04
C GLY A 146 20.66 -10.78 4.90
N ASN A 147 21.37 -11.37 5.87
CA ASN A 147 21.63 -12.80 5.92
C ASN A 147 20.85 -13.41 7.08
N TYR A 148 19.79 -14.17 6.79
CA TYR A 148 19.01 -14.88 7.80
C TYR A 148 18.87 -16.36 7.41
N SER A 149 19.09 -17.27 8.36
CA SER A 149 19.00 -18.72 8.11
C SER A 149 18.78 -19.50 9.43
N PRO A 150 17.80 -20.42 9.47
CA PRO A 150 16.76 -20.62 8.47
C PRO A 150 15.80 -19.43 8.47
N ALA A 151 15.31 -19.09 7.29
CA ALA A 151 14.27 -18.11 7.14
C ALA A 151 12.94 -18.84 6.83
N ASP A 152 11.89 -18.48 7.56
CA ASP A 152 10.57 -19.12 7.47
C ASP A 152 9.59 -18.37 6.56
N ALA A 153 8.72 -19.10 5.87
CA ALA A 153 7.91 -18.47 4.83
C ALA A 153 7.07 -17.29 5.37
N LYS A 154 7.01 -16.22 4.57
CA LYS A 154 6.31 -14.98 4.89
C LYS A 154 5.40 -14.61 3.73
N TYR A 155 4.16 -14.27 4.04
CA TYR A 155 3.11 -14.01 3.06
C TYR A 155 2.38 -12.74 3.44
N TYR A 156 2.26 -11.83 2.47
CA TYR A 156 1.35 -10.69 2.54
C TYR A 156 0.30 -10.85 1.46
N ARG A 157 -0.96 -10.80 1.86
CA ARG A 157 -2.11 -10.72 0.97
C ARG A 157 -2.64 -9.30 1.08
N VAL A 158 -2.45 -8.53 0.02
CA VAL A 158 -2.83 -7.12 -0.05
C VAL A 158 -4.10 -7.00 -0.84
N ASP A 159 -5.02 -6.17 -0.36
CA ASP A 159 -6.26 -5.90 -1.06
C ASP A 159 -6.74 -4.46 -0.83
N ASN A 160 -7.63 -4.02 -1.71
CA ASN A 160 -8.38 -2.78 -1.65
C ASN A 160 -7.47 -1.55 -1.40
N VAL A 161 -6.53 -1.33 -2.31
CA VAL A 161 -5.59 -0.20 -2.26
C VAL A 161 -6.29 1.07 -2.75
N ARG A 162 -6.32 2.11 -1.91
CA ARG A 162 -7.08 3.35 -2.12
C ARG A 162 -6.19 4.57 -1.89
N LEU A 163 -6.58 5.70 -2.47
CA LEU A 163 -5.94 7.00 -2.30
C LEU A 163 -6.88 7.94 -1.56
N THR A 164 -6.33 8.71 -0.62
CA THR A 164 -7.08 9.77 0.08
C THR A 164 -6.75 11.11 -0.56
N PRO A 165 -7.73 11.83 -1.12
CA PRO A 165 -7.48 13.17 -1.67
C PRO A 165 -7.29 14.21 -0.56
N GLU A 166 -6.57 15.29 -0.88
CA GLU A 166 -6.53 16.48 -0.04
C GLU A 166 -7.97 16.99 0.20
N PRO A 167 -8.31 17.41 1.43
CA PRO A 167 -9.57 18.11 1.66
C PRO A 167 -9.61 19.33 0.76
N THR A 168 -10.61 19.43 -0.11
CA THR A 168 -10.74 20.57 -1.03
C THR A 168 -10.77 21.87 -0.21
N THR A 169 -9.67 22.62 -0.23
CA THR A 169 -9.49 23.85 0.56
C THR A 169 -10.58 24.90 0.25
N ILE A 170 -11.26 24.77 -0.89
CA ILE A 170 -12.38 25.62 -1.32
C ILE A 170 -13.66 25.38 -0.49
N ALA A 171 -13.90 24.17 0.02
CA ALA A 171 -15.07 23.93 0.89
C ALA A 171 -14.93 24.68 2.24
N LEU A 172 -13.71 24.79 2.77
CA LEU A 172 -13.43 25.53 4.00
C LEU A 172 -13.45 27.05 3.79
N LEU A 173 -12.94 27.55 2.66
CA LEU A 173 -13.03 28.98 2.33
C LEU A 173 -14.47 29.43 2.05
N GLY A 174 -15.29 28.57 1.42
CA GLY A 174 -16.70 28.86 1.13
C GLY A 174 -17.55 29.04 2.39
N LEU A 175 -17.31 28.23 3.43
CA LEU A 175 -17.93 28.40 4.76
C LEU A 175 -17.39 29.63 5.50
N GLY A 176 -16.11 29.94 5.35
CA GLY A 176 -15.50 31.16 5.90
C GLY A 176 -16.13 32.43 5.32
N CYS A 177 -16.31 32.53 4.00
CA CYS A 177 -16.89 33.70 3.35
C CYS A 177 -18.40 33.88 3.63
N LEU A 178 -19.16 32.79 3.83
CA LEU A 178 -20.57 32.85 4.23
C LEU A 178 -20.77 33.38 5.67
N SER A 179 -19.78 33.22 6.55
CA SER A 179 -19.83 33.74 7.91
C SER A 179 -19.64 35.26 8.02
N PHE A 180 -19.05 35.91 7.00
CA PHE A 180 -18.87 37.38 6.96
C PHE A 180 -20.06 38.16 6.37
N ILE A 181 -20.99 37.49 5.66
CA ILE A 181 -22.12 38.16 5.01
C ILE A 181 -23.31 38.40 5.99
N ARG A 182 -23.32 37.77 7.18
CA ARG A 182 -24.43 37.87 8.15
C ARG A 182 -24.29 38.94 9.26
N ARG A 183 -23.33 39.87 9.20
CA ARG A 183 -23.24 41.00 10.15
C ARG A 183 -23.48 42.36 9.49
N LYS A 184 -24.70 42.61 9.01
CA LYS A 184 -25.28 43.97 8.93
C LYS A 184 -26.82 43.89 9.02
N LYS A 185 -27.34 44.01 10.22
CA LYS A 185 -28.62 44.66 10.54
C LYS A 185 -28.41 45.42 11.83
#